data_AF-A0A5B0G4U8-F1
#
_entry.id   AF-A0A5B0G4U8-F1
#
_cell.length_a   1.000
_cell.length_b   1.000
_cell.length_c   1.000
_cell.angle_alpha   90.00
_cell.angle_beta   90.00
_cell.angle_gamma   90.00
#
_symmetry.space_group_name_H-M   'P 1'
#
loop_
_entity.id
_entity.type
_entity.pdbx_description
1 polymer ?
#
loop_
_entity_poly.entity_id
_entity_poly.type
_entity_poly.pdbx_seq_one_letter_code
_entity_poly.pdbx_strand_id
1 'polypeptide(L)' 'MPVEPPPTPWSFPGPERLDDSDDLVAAGADLAPGTVLAAYRRGMFPMPSGTPGDPMFWWSPVRRGVLPVRGVHVSRSLR' A
#
# COMPACT_ATOMS: atom_id res chain seq x y z
N MET A 1 -17.75 -17.58 0.60
CA MET A 1 -16.49 -17.56 1.38
C MET A 1 -15.45 -16.78 0.60
N PRO A 2 -14.55 -16.02 1.25
CA PRO A 2 -13.40 -15.44 0.56
C PRO A 2 -12.53 -16.56 -0.02
N VAL A 3 -12.08 -16.40 -1.26
CA VAL A 3 -11.16 -17.33 -1.94
C VAL A 3 -9.81 -16.64 -2.05
N GLU A 4 -8.74 -17.31 -1.62
CA GLU A 4 -7.38 -16.81 -1.76
C GLU A 4 -6.98 -16.81 -3.25
N PRO A 5 -6.53 -15.68 -3.81
CA PRO A 5 -6.07 -15.63 -5.19
C PRO A 5 -4.71 -16.34 -5.35
N PRO A 6 -4.30 -16.65 -6.59
CA PRO A 6 -2.95 -17.12 -6.87
C PRO A 6 -1.89 -16.19 -6.29
N PRO A 7 -0.74 -16.71 -5.80
CA PRO A 7 0.32 -15.89 -5.24
C PRO A 7 0.89 -14.96 -6.32
N THR A 8 1.42 -13.83 -5.86
CA THR A 8 2.15 -12.92 -6.75
C THR A 8 3.45 -13.55 -7.26
N PRO A 9 3.80 -13.38 -8.56
CA PRO A 9 5.11 -13.77 -9.07
C PRO A 9 6.20 -12.74 -8.71
N TRP A 10 5.83 -11.58 -8.15
CA TRP A 10 6.72 -10.47 -7.86
C TRP A 10 7.29 -10.55 -6.45
N SER A 11 8.55 -10.12 -6.28
CA SER A 11 9.21 -10.04 -4.98
C SER A 11 9.07 -8.64 -4.40
N PHE A 12 8.29 -8.50 -3.31
CA PHE A 12 8.25 -7.27 -2.52
C PHE A 12 9.30 -7.32 -1.39
N PRO A 13 9.97 -6.20 -1.08
CA PRO A 13 10.86 -6.15 0.07
C PRO A 13 10.07 -6.42 1.36
N GLY A 14 10.73 -7.06 2.35
CA GLY A 14 10.19 -7.10 3.69
C GLY A 14 10.37 -5.75 4.40
N PRO A 15 9.61 -5.47 5.47
CA PRO A 15 9.72 -4.22 6.24
C PRO A 15 11.14 -3.89 6.70
N GLU A 16 11.94 -4.92 6.98
CA GLU A 16 13.34 -4.81 7.39
C GLU A 16 14.29 -4.28 6.31
N ARG A 17 13.86 -4.25 5.05
CA ARG A 17 14.64 -3.77 3.90
C ARG A 17 14.20 -2.40 3.41
N LEU A 18 13.22 -1.79 4.09
CA LEU A 18 12.71 -0.47 3.73
C LEU A 18 13.60 0.62 4.33
N ASP A 19 13.84 1.65 3.55
CA ASP A 19 14.48 2.89 4.02
C ASP A 19 13.55 3.59 5.01
N ASP A 20 14.06 4.02 6.16
CA ASP A 20 13.28 4.72 7.18
C ASP A 20 13.11 6.22 6.86
N SER A 21 13.59 6.67 5.71
CA SER A 21 13.48 8.03 5.21
C SER A 21 12.71 8.15 3.88
N ASP A 22 12.39 7.03 3.20
CA ASP A 22 11.69 7.04 1.92
C ASP A 22 10.33 6.32 1.99
N ASP A 23 9.29 7.02 1.54
CA ASP A 23 7.93 6.47 1.49
C ASP A 23 7.71 5.59 0.24
N LEU A 24 8.51 5.77 -0.82
CA LEU A 24 8.43 5.01 -2.07
C LEU A 24 9.35 3.78 -1.99
N VAL A 25 8.78 2.57 -2.06
CA VAL A 25 9.51 1.34 -1.72
C VAL A 25 9.71 0.37 -2.87
N ALA A 26 8.93 0.51 -3.96
CA ALA A 26 9.13 -0.26 -5.18
C ALA A 26 8.46 0.40 -6.40
N ALA A 27 8.91 0.02 -7.59
CA ALA A 27 8.34 0.38 -8.88
C ALA A 27 8.16 -0.87 -9.76
N GLY A 28 7.08 -0.92 -10.55
CA GLY A 28 6.71 -2.04 -11.41
C GLY A 28 5.65 -2.97 -10.80
N ALA A 29 5.77 -4.27 -11.07
CA ALA A 29 4.74 -5.28 -10.78
C ALA A 29 3.38 -5.00 -11.45
N ASP A 30 2.34 -5.74 -11.05
CA ASP A 30 0.98 -5.65 -11.60
C ASP A 30 -0.06 -5.35 -10.51
N LEU A 31 -1.32 -5.22 -10.92
CA LEU A 31 -2.46 -5.08 -10.00
C LEU A 31 -3.29 -6.37 -9.92
N ALA A 32 -2.69 -7.53 -10.16
CA ALA A 32 -3.38 -8.81 -9.98
C ALA A 32 -3.78 -8.98 -8.50
N PRO A 33 -4.91 -9.64 -8.19
CA PRO A 33 -5.40 -9.75 -6.81
C PRO A 33 -4.37 -10.29 -5.81
N GLY A 34 -3.58 -11.29 -6.22
CA GLY A 34 -2.50 -11.85 -5.40
C GLY A 34 -1.37 -10.87 -5.11
N THR A 35 -1.01 -10.04 -6.09
CA THR A 35 0.01 -8.97 -5.95
C THR A 35 -0.45 -7.89 -4.98
N VAL A 36 -1.69 -7.42 -5.15
CA VAL A 36 -2.28 -6.40 -4.26
C VAL A 36 -2.36 -6.93 -2.83
N LEU A 37 -2.89 -8.14 -2.61
CA LEU A 37 -2.96 -8.73 -1.27
C LEU A 37 -1.57 -8.95 -0.66
N ALA A 38 -0.58 -9.40 -1.44
CA ALA A 38 0.79 -9.59 -0.97
C ALA A 38 1.44 -8.28 -0.54
N ALA A 39 1.19 -7.17 -1.26
CA ALA A 39 1.65 -5.84 -0.91
C ALA A 39 0.97 -5.32 0.37
N TYR A 40 -0.36 -5.38 0.47
CA TYR A 40 -1.09 -4.92 1.66
C TYR A 40 -0.69 -5.67 2.93
N ARG A 41 -0.44 -6.98 2.84
CA ARG A 41 0.07 -7.79 3.96
C ARG A 41 1.43 -7.32 4.47
N ARG A 42 2.21 -6.62 3.64
CA ARG A 42 3.52 -6.01 3.98
C ARG A 42 3.41 -4.52 4.31
N GLY A 43 2.20 -3.99 4.40
CA GLY A 43 1.96 -2.55 4.62
C GLY A 43 2.09 -1.69 3.37
N MET A 44 2.29 -2.26 2.18
CA MET A 44 2.46 -1.49 0.95
C MET A 44 1.12 -1.26 0.25
N PHE A 45 0.97 -0.14 -0.44
CA PHE A 45 -0.18 0.12 -1.30
C PHE A 45 0.25 0.71 -2.66
N PRO A 46 -0.47 0.38 -3.75
CA PRO A 46 -0.18 0.93 -5.06
C PRO A 46 -0.71 2.36 -5.17
N MET A 47 0.08 3.27 -5.72
CA MET A 47 -0.35 4.61 -6.08
C MET A 47 0.44 5.08 -7.32
N PRO A 48 -0.20 5.19 -8.48
CA PRO A 48 0.43 5.72 -9.69
C PRO A 48 0.94 7.16 -9.50
N SER A 49 2.01 7.53 -10.19
CA SER A 49 2.53 8.92 -10.19
C SER A 49 1.59 9.92 -10.88
N GLY A 50 0.66 9.44 -11.70
CA GLY A 50 -0.21 10.27 -12.54
C GLY A 50 0.38 10.62 -13.91
N THR A 51 1.66 10.30 -14.16
CA THR A 51 2.29 10.46 -15.47
C THR A 51 1.98 9.23 -16.34
N PRO A 52 1.40 9.40 -17.54
CA PRO A 52 1.17 8.29 -18.45
C PRO A 52 2.48 7.61 -18.86
N GLY A 53 2.51 6.27 -18.79
CA GLY A 53 3.68 5.47 -19.16
C GLY A 53 4.63 5.15 -17.99
N ASP A 54 4.46 5.80 -16.84
CA ASP A 54 5.19 5.42 -15.63
C ASP A 54 4.77 4.02 -15.14
N PRO A 55 5.68 3.25 -14.53
CA PRO A 55 5.33 2.00 -13.89
C PRO A 55 4.40 2.24 -12.68
N MET A 56 3.80 1.16 -12.18
CA MET A 56 3.09 1.23 -10.90
C MET A 56 4.08 1.49 -9.77
N PHE A 57 3.79 2.47 -8.92
CA PHE A 57 4.60 2.75 -7.73
C PHE A 57 3.93 2.19 -6.47
N TRP A 58 4.75 1.66 -5.57
CA TRP A 58 4.29 1.06 -4.32
C TRP A 58 4.86 1.82 -3.14
N TRP A 59 3.96 2.24 -2.25
CA TRP A 59 4.27 3.13 -1.15
C TRP A 59 4.11 2.43 0.19
N SER A 60 5.01 2.73 1.13
CA SER A 60 4.88 2.35 2.53
C SER A 60 5.36 3.51 3.39
N PRO A 61 4.45 4.45 3.74
CA PRO A 61 4.84 5.66 4.45
C PRO A 61 5.57 5.36 5.76
N VAL A 62 6.74 6.00 5.95
CA VAL A 62 7.54 5.97 7.17
C VAL A 62 6.68 6.41 8.36
N ARG A 63 5.92 7.50 8.18
CA ARG A 63 4.89 7.92 9.12
C ARG A 63 3.51 7.63 8.57
N ARG A 64 2.92 6.52 9.02
CA ARG A 64 1.61 6.08 8.56
C ARG A 64 0.48 6.85 9.25
N GLY A 65 -0.37 7.50 8.45
CA GLY A 65 -1.65 8.01 8.90
C GLY A 65 -2.59 6.86 9.28
N VAL A 66 -3.03 6.82 10.54
CA VAL A 66 -3.99 5.85 11.04
C VAL A 66 -5.15 6.60 11.68
N LEU A 67 -6.38 6.28 11.28
CA LEU A 67 -7.59 6.75 11.94
C LEU A 67 -8.11 5.63 12.85
N PRO A 68 -7.99 5.75 14.19
CA PRO A 68 -8.53 4.73 15.07
C PRO A 68 -10.04 4.63 14.90
N VAL A 69 -10.58 3.40 14.86
CA VAL A 69 -12.03 3.16 14.64
C VAL A 69 -12.89 3.91 15.65
N ARG A 70 -12.43 4.03 16.90
CA ARG A 70 -13.10 4.77 17.98
C ARG A 70 -12.53 6.17 18.24
N GLY A 71 -11.64 6.64 17.38
CA GLY A 71 -10.95 7.94 17.50
C GLY A 71 -11.47 9.00 16.52
N VAL A 72 -12.56 8.73 15.81
CA VAL A 72 -13.12 9.67 14.84
C VAL A 72 -13.70 10.89 15.57
N HIS A 73 -13.18 12.08 15.26
CA HIS A 73 -13.72 13.35 15.74
C HIS A 73 -14.77 13.87 14.75
N VAL A 74 -16.03 13.93 15.17
CA VAL A 74 -17.13 14.53 14.39
C VAL A 74 -17.44 15.91 14.95
N SER A 75 -17.08 16.96 14.21
CA SER A 75 -17.29 18.35 14.62
C SER A 75 -18.79 18.70 14.69
N ARG A 76 -19.13 19.75 15.43
CA ARG A 76 -20.53 20.22 15.57
C ARG A 76 -21.17 20.61 14.24
N SER A 77 -20.40 21.12 13.28
CA SER A 77 -20.90 21.54 11.97
C SER A 77 -21.02 20.39 10.96
N LEU A 78 -20.44 19.22 11.25
CA LEU A 78 -20.54 18.02 10.42
C LEU A 78 -21.73 17.13 10.84
N ARG A 79 -22.23 17.30 12.06
CA ARG A 79 -23.49 16.69 12.52
C ARG A 79 -24.67 17.43 11.92
#